data_AF-A0A1R1I427-F1
#
_entry.id   AF-A0A1R1I427-F1
#
_cell.length_a   1.000
_cell.length_b   1.000
_cell.length_c   1.000
_cell.angle_alpha   90.00
_cell.angle_beta   90.00
_cell.angle_gamma   90.00
#
_symmetry.space_group_name_H-M   'P 1'
#
loop_
_entity.id
_entity.type
_entity.pdbx_description
1 polymer ?
#
loop_
_entity_poly.entity_id
_entity_poly.type
_entity_poly.pdbx_seq_one_letter_code
_entity_poly.pdbx_strand_id
1 'polypeptide(L)'
;MTTPGATEPPSTAETEIVASESASPSESASASESAPPPTAESTTSLSPVEQPPQEGGPWMELDLTLRSGADIIKATELPESLRAFLTSRVGVEDETGCVTEEVILHGIHSDGFAYGTEESNCAGGEVVWGIADNQWHYIVQFADPVPCADLAYNGIPAGAPGLRCLGDDGSARDF
;
A
#
# COMPACT_ATOMS: atom_id res chain seq x y z
N MET A 1 35.49 -17.36 36.06
CA MET A 1 36.94 -17.43 35.78
C MET A 1 37.10 -18.50 34.70
N THR A 2 37.55 -18.22 33.47
CA THR A 2 38.20 -17.01 32.93
C THR A 2 38.04 -16.92 31.40
N THR A 3 37.89 -15.69 30.88
CA THR A 3 38.07 -15.26 29.47
C THR A 3 39.30 -14.31 29.50
N PRO A 4 40.28 -14.36 28.57
CA PRO A 4 40.23 -13.47 27.37
C PRO A 4 41.09 -13.83 26.12
N GLY A 5 40.93 -13.03 25.06
CA GLY A 5 41.79 -12.89 23.86
C GLY A 5 40.94 -12.51 22.61
N ALA A 6 40.81 -11.26 22.12
CA ALA A 6 41.78 -10.18 21.75
C ALA A 6 42.55 -10.50 20.43
N THR A 7 42.36 -9.77 19.30
CA THR A 7 43.13 -8.57 18.85
C THR A 7 44.24 -8.94 17.84
N GLU A 8 44.41 -8.38 16.61
CA GLU A 8 43.67 -7.40 15.77
C GLU A 8 44.15 -7.48 14.27
N PRO A 9 43.66 -6.68 13.28
CA PRO A 9 44.00 -6.78 11.83
C PRO A 9 45.23 -5.87 11.47
N PRO A 10 45.43 -5.36 10.23
CA PRO A 10 45.20 -5.86 8.86
C PRO A 10 46.55 -6.09 8.10
N SER A 11 46.52 -6.34 6.78
CA SER A 11 47.73 -6.27 5.92
C SER A 11 47.55 -5.32 4.74
N THR A 12 48.58 -4.50 4.51
CA THR A 12 48.61 -3.31 3.64
C THR A 12 49.24 -3.60 2.26
N ALA A 13 49.22 -2.58 1.40
CA ALA A 13 50.11 -2.27 0.28
C ALA A 13 49.63 -2.67 -1.14
N GLU A 14 49.88 -1.89 -2.20
CA GLU A 14 50.30 -0.48 -2.39
C GLU A 14 50.30 -0.22 -3.92
N THR A 15 50.10 1.03 -4.38
CA THR A 15 50.81 1.62 -5.55
C THR A 15 50.41 3.10 -5.70
N GLU A 16 51.40 4.00 -5.64
CA GLU A 16 51.26 5.42 -5.96
C GLU A 16 51.12 5.67 -7.47
N ILE A 17 50.48 6.78 -7.85
CA ILE A 17 50.93 7.59 -9.00
C ILE A 17 50.79 9.08 -8.64
N VAL A 18 51.73 9.90 -9.11
CA VAL A 18 52.01 11.25 -8.58
C VAL A 18 51.87 12.33 -9.67
N ALA A 19 51.63 13.58 -9.23
CA ALA A 19 51.93 14.86 -9.90
C ALA A 19 50.93 15.47 -10.92
N SER A 20 50.28 16.55 -10.46
CA SER A 20 50.19 17.90 -11.04
C SER A 20 50.34 18.14 -12.55
N GLU A 21 49.37 18.87 -13.15
CA GLU A 21 49.66 20.10 -13.92
C GLU A 21 48.44 21.05 -14.00
N SER A 22 48.66 22.35 -14.22
CA SER A 22 47.62 23.38 -14.40
C SER A 22 47.54 23.82 -15.86
N ALA A 23 46.34 23.82 -16.46
CA ALA A 23 46.06 24.61 -17.66
C ALA A 23 44.56 24.93 -17.83
N SER A 24 44.29 26.16 -18.25
CA SER A 24 43.04 26.61 -18.89
C SER A 24 43.49 27.64 -19.96
N PRO A 25 42.94 27.65 -21.19
CA PRO A 25 41.62 28.27 -21.37
C PRO A 25 40.73 27.69 -22.51
N SER A 26 39.47 28.14 -22.49
CA SER A 26 38.51 28.35 -23.60
C SER A 26 38.55 27.51 -24.89
N GLU A 27 37.43 26.85 -25.19
CA GLU A 27 36.86 26.87 -26.55
C GLU A 27 35.32 27.00 -26.51
N SER A 28 34.70 27.40 -27.62
CA SER A 28 33.36 28.00 -27.66
C SER A 28 32.36 27.18 -28.46
N ALA A 29 31.10 27.24 -28.02
CA ALA A 29 29.87 26.94 -28.78
C ALA A 29 29.75 25.58 -29.49
N SER A 30 28.86 24.73 -28.97
CA SER A 30 27.81 24.18 -29.82
C SER A 30 26.50 24.05 -29.04
N ALA A 31 25.44 24.69 -29.54
CA ALA A 31 24.12 24.57 -28.96
C ALA A 31 23.49 23.25 -29.45
N SER A 32 23.43 22.26 -28.56
CA SER A 32 22.45 21.19 -28.67
C SER A 32 21.33 21.47 -27.68
N GLU A 33 20.19 21.87 -28.24
CA GLU A 33 18.92 21.96 -27.53
C GLU A 33 18.49 20.55 -27.11
N SER A 34 19.03 20.06 -25.99
CA SER A 34 18.47 18.93 -25.29
C SER A 34 17.18 19.38 -24.64
N ALA A 35 16.09 19.34 -25.41
CA ALA A 35 14.75 19.30 -24.84
C ALA A 35 14.73 18.19 -23.78
N PRO A 36 14.28 18.47 -22.54
CA PRO A 36 14.13 17.41 -21.56
C PRO A 36 13.20 16.33 -22.14
N PRO A 37 13.45 15.04 -21.84
CA PRO A 37 12.46 14.02 -22.18
C PRO A 37 11.12 14.46 -21.59
N PRO A 38 9.97 14.26 -22.28
CA PRO A 38 8.69 14.47 -21.65
C PRO A 38 8.63 13.52 -20.45
N THR A 39 8.69 14.07 -19.25
CA THR A 39 8.42 13.34 -18.02
C THR A 39 6.93 13.03 -18.04
N ALA A 40 6.58 11.96 -18.74
CA ALA A 40 5.29 11.32 -18.64
C ALA A 40 5.25 10.64 -17.26
N GLU A 41 5.06 11.45 -16.22
CA GLU A 41 4.49 11.00 -14.97
C GLU A 41 3.10 10.47 -15.29
N SER A 42 3.04 9.21 -15.74
CA SER A 42 1.81 8.42 -15.83
C SER A 42 1.35 8.08 -14.41
N THR A 43 1.12 9.12 -13.62
CA THR A 43 0.24 9.09 -12.47
C THR A 43 -1.14 8.76 -13.03
N THR A 44 -1.48 7.47 -13.02
CA THR A 44 -2.84 6.98 -13.27
C THR A 44 -3.70 7.43 -12.09
N SER A 45 -3.96 8.73 -12.04
CA SER A 45 -4.69 9.38 -10.96
C SER A 45 -6.14 8.97 -11.08
N LEU A 46 -6.59 8.16 -10.11
CA LEU A 46 -7.98 7.73 -10.02
C LEU A 46 -8.88 8.96 -9.85
N SER A 47 -10.01 8.97 -10.55
CA SER A 47 -10.99 10.04 -10.46
C SER A 47 -11.42 10.28 -9.00
N PRO A 48 -11.59 11.54 -8.57
CA PRO A 48 -12.07 11.85 -7.23
C PRO A 48 -13.40 11.16 -6.91
N VAL A 49 -13.51 10.68 -5.68
CA VAL A 49 -14.66 10.00 -5.09
C VAL A 49 -15.28 10.94 -4.05
N GLU A 50 -16.59 11.14 -4.13
CA GLU A 50 -17.31 11.90 -3.11
C GLU A 50 -17.53 11.00 -1.89
N GLN A 51 -17.21 11.49 -0.68
CA GLN A 51 -17.40 10.73 0.54
C GLN A 51 -18.90 10.67 0.88
N PRO A 52 -19.49 9.47 1.08
CA PRO A 52 -20.88 9.37 1.48
C PRO A 52 -21.14 10.02 2.84
N PRO A 53 -22.36 10.54 3.09
CA PRO A 53 -22.75 10.97 4.42
C PRO A 53 -22.61 9.79 5.40
N GLN A 54 -22.04 10.05 6.57
CA GLN A 54 -21.86 9.06 7.63
C GLN A 54 -23.21 8.89 8.37
N GLU A 55 -24.17 8.22 7.74
CA GLU A 55 -25.51 7.98 8.30
C GLU A 55 -25.57 6.72 9.18
N GLY A 56 -24.56 5.85 9.09
CA GLY A 56 -24.56 4.52 9.67
C GLY A 56 -25.47 3.56 8.89
N GLY A 57 -25.35 2.27 9.18
CA GLY A 57 -26.18 1.25 8.55
C GLY A 57 -25.77 -0.17 8.92
N PRO A 58 -26.44 -1.17 8.35
CA PRO A 58 -25.88 -2.52 8.28
C PRO A 58 -24.79 -2.57 7.21
N TRP A 59 -23.77 -3.38 7.45
CA TRP A 59 -22.90 -3.85 6.37
C TRP A 59 -23.69 -4.74 5.42
N MET A 60 -23.43 -4.60 4.12
CA MET A 60 -23.82 -5.59 3.12
C MET A 60 -22.76 -6.69 3.10
N GLU A 61 -23.16 -7.91 3.45
CA GLU A 61 -22.31 -9.10 3.36
C GLU A 61 -22.00 -9.43 1.90
N LEU A 62 -20.74 -9.75 1.63
CA LEU A 62 -20.21 -10.14 0.32
C LEU A 62 -19.34 -11.39 0.51
N ASP A 63 -19.20 -12.18 -0.56
CA ASP A 63 -18.22 -13.28 -0.63
C ASP A 63 -17.61 -13.29 -2.03
N LEU A 64 -16.85 -12.23 -2.32
CA LEU A 64 -16.31 -11.97 -3.66
C LEU A 64 -14.79 -12.17 -3.69
N THR A 65 -14.36 -13.26 -4.32
CA THR A 65 -12.95 -13.51 -4.63
C THR A 65 -12.54 -12.82 -5.93
N LEU A 66 -11.56 -11.93 -5.86
CA LEU A 66 -11.10 -11.06 -6.94
C LEU A 66 -9.61 -11.31 -7.20
N ARG A 67 -9.29 -11.99 -8.32
CA ARG A 67 -7.90 -12.37 -8.69
C ARG A 67 -7.36 -11.64 -9.92
N SER A 68 -8.19 -10.79 -10.53
CA SER A 68 -7.82 -10.04 -11.73
C SER A 68 -8.73 -8.83 -11.93
N GLY A 69 -8.22 -7.82 -12.65
CA GLY A 69 -9.06 -6.70 -13.13
C GLY A 69 -10.30 -7.17 -13.91
N ALA A 70 -10.24 -8.32 -14.59
CA ALA A 70 -11.39 -8.88 -15.31
C ALA A 70 -12.48 -9.42 -14.38
N ASP A 71 -12.16 -9.81 -13.16
CA ASP A 71 -13.15 -10.25 -12.16
C ASP A 71 -13.74 -9.04 -11.44
N ILE A 72 -12.90 -8.06 -11.11
CA ILE A 72 -13.30 -6.79 -10.49
C ILE A 72 -14.28 -6.02 -11.39
N ILE A 73 -14.05 -5.97 -12.70
CA ILE A 73 -14.97 -5.32 -13.66
C ILE A 73 -16.35 -6.00 -13.66
N LYS A 74 -16.43 -7.32 -13.48
CA LYS A 74 -17.68 -8.11 -13.46
C LYS A 74 -18.45 -8.01 -12.13
N ALA A 75 -17.80 -7.61 -11.04
CA ALA A 75 -18.40 -7.51 -9.71
C ALA A 75 -19.36 -6.30 -9.60
N THR A 76 -20.46 -6.31 -10.34
CA THR A 76 -21.36 -5.16 -10.53
C THR A 76 -22.09 -4.68 -9.27
N GLU A 77 -22.08 -5.46 -8.19
CA GLU A 77 -22.54 -5.01 -6.87
C GLU A 77 -21.61 -4.00 -6.20
N LEU A 78 -20.35 -3.91 -6.63
CA LEU A 78 -19.36 -2.98 -6.09
C LEU A 78 -19.48 -1.58 -6.74
N PRO A 79 -19.36 -0.49 -5.96
CA PRO A 79 -19.25 0.87 -6.48
C PRO A 79 -18.15 0.98 -7.54
N GLU A 80 -18.40 1.76 -8.59
CA GLU A 80 -17.46 1.92 -9.69
C GLU A 80 -16.10 2.48 -9.24
N SER A 81 -16.09 3.38 -8.26
CA SER A 81 -14.87 3.92 -7.65
C SER A 81 -14.04 2.85 -6.93
N LEU A 82 -14.68 1.92 -6.23
CA LEU A 82 -14.00 0.81 -5.56
C LEU A 82 -13.46 -0.19 -6.58
N ARG A 83 -14.24 -0.51 -7.62
CA ARG A 83 -13.79 -1.34 -8.75
C ARG A 83 -12.57 -0.74 -9.46
N ALA A 84 -12.56 0.57 -9.71
CA ALA A 84 -11.42 1.26 -10.30
C ALA A 84 -10.17 1.17 -9.39
N PHE A 85 -10.33 1.44 -8.09
CA PHE A 85 -9.26 1.36 -7.09
C PHE A 85 -8.65 -0.05 -6.95
N LEU A 86 -9.47 -1.11 -6.94
CA LEU A 86 -8.99 -2.49 -6.89
C LEU A 86 -8.35 -2.91 -8.23
N THR A 87 -8.91 -2.48 -9.36
CA THR A 87 -8.36 -2.77 -10.70
C THR A 87 -6.97 -2.16 -10.90
N SER A 88 -6.66 -1.04 -10.23
CA SER A 88 -5.32 -0.45 -10.25
C SER A 88 -4.27 -1.15 -9.37
N ARG A 89 -4.63 -2.23 -8.65
CA ARG A 89 -3.69 -2.96 -7.76
C ARG A 89 -3.64 -4.47 -7.97
N VAL A 90 -4.78 -5.15 -8.12
CA VAL A 90 -4.79 -6.62 -8.20
C VAL A 90 -4.09 -7.08 -9.48
N GLY A 91 -3.01 -7.85 -9.34
CA GLY A 91 -2.13 -8.27 -10.42
C GLY A 91 -1.15 -7.19 -10.91
N VAL A 92 -0.95 -6.10 -10.16
CA VAL A 92 0.03 -5.03 -10.43
C VAL A 92 1.17 -5.12 -9.42
N GLU A 93 2.41 -4.98 -9.90
CA GLU A 93 3.62 -4.91 -9.05
C GLU A 93 3.77 -3.51 -8.44
N ASP A 94 3.95 -3.44 -7.13
CA ASP A 94 4.20 -2.19 -6.40
C ASP A 94 5.69 -1.80 -6.35
N GLU A 95 5.99 -0.65 -5.74
CA GLU A 95 7.35 -0.11 -5.64
C GLU A 95 8.34 -0.99 -4.85
N THR A 96 7.84 -1.98 -4.10
CA THR A 96 8.64 -2.95 -3.34
C THR A 96 8.83 -4.29 -4.06
N GLY A 97 8.20 -4.48 -5.23
CA GLY A 97 8.19 -5.73 -5.99
C GLY A 97 7.12 -6.73 -5.54
N CYS A 98 6.17 -6.28 -4.72
CA CYS A 98 5.06 -7.11 -4.26
C CYS A 98 3.87 -7.00 -5.22
N VAL A 99 3.12 -8.09 -5.36
CA VAL A 99 1.97 -8.21 -6.26
C VAL A 99 0.79 -8.76 -5.46
N THR A 100 -0.29 -7.98 -5.36
CA THR A 100 -1.57 -8.45 -4.82
C THR A 100 -2.15 -9.53 -5.75
N GLU A 101 -2.23 -10.77 -5.29
CA GLU A 101 -2.67 -11.93 -6.08
C GLU A 101 -4.17 -12.23 -5.92
N GLU A 102 -4.72 -11.95 -4.73
CA GLU A 102 -6.13 -12.15 -4.41
C GLU A 102 -6.64 -11.09 -3.42
N VAL A 103 -7.86 -10.61 -3.65
CA VAL A 103 -8.66 -9.87 -2.66
C VAL A 103 -9.96 -10.64 -2.45
N ILE A 104 -10.33 -10.91 -1.19
CA ILE A 104 -11.65 -11.45 -0.84
C ILE A 104 -12.43 -10.35 -0.14
N LEU A 105 -13.47 -9.81 -0.76
CA LEU A 105 -14.36 -8.85 -0.10
C LEU A 105 -15.41 -9.60 0.73
N HIS A 106 -15.42 -9.33 2.03
CA HIS A 106 -16.38 -9.86 3.00
C HIS A 106 -17.58 -8.93 3.21
N GLY A 107 -17.41 -7.62 2.99
CA GLY A 107 -18.54 -6.70 3.04
C GLY A 107 -18.25 -5.27 2.61
N ILE A 108 -19.33 -4.53 2.39
CA ILE A 108 -19.30 -3.10 2.06
C ILE A 108 -20.34 -2.31 2.88
N HIS A 109 -20.00 -1.09 3.27
CA HIS A 109 -20.85 -0.21 4.06
C HIS A 109 -21.23 1.07 3.27
N SER A 110 -22.46 1.56 3.47
CA SER A 110 -23.01 2.75 2.79
C SER A 110 -22.13 3.99 2.96
N ASP A 111 -21.52 4.13 4.14
CA ASP A 111 -20.72 5.29 4.55
C ASP A 111 -19.35 5.36 3.86
N GLY A 112 -19.08 4.46 2.90
CA GLY A 112 -17.86 4.49 2.09
C GLY A 112 -16.72 3.66 2.65
N PHE A 113 -17.02 2.52 3.27
CA PHE A 113 -16.04 1.52 3.74
C PHE A 113 -16.25 0.17 3.06
N ALA A 114 -15.17 -0.60 2.91
CA ALA A 114 -15.18 -1.99 2.49
C ALA A 114 -14.22 -2.80 3.38
N TYR A 115 -14.58 -4.06 3.65
CA TYR A 115 -13.79 -4.98 4.47
C TYR A 115 -13.55 -6.29 3.72
N GLY A 116 -12.35 -6.85 3.87
CA GLY A 116 -11.94 -8.08 3.22
C GLY A 116 -10.57 -8.55 3.67
N THR A 117 -10.06 -9.57 3.00
CA THR A 117 -8.64 -9.96 3.06
C THR A 117 -7.94 -9.61 1.76
N GLU A 118 -6.63 -9.41 1.86
CA GLU A 118 -5.71 -9.28 0.73
C GLU A 118 -4.56 -10.28 0.89
N GLU A 119 -4.27 -11.04 -0.16
CA GLU A 119 -3.12 -11.95 -0.26
C GLU A 119 -2.19 -11.45 -1.39
N SER A 120 -0.89 -11.42 -1.10
CA SER A 120 0.16 -11.07 -2.05
C SER A 120 1.33 -12.05 -1.98
N ASN A 121 2.19 -12.01 -2.99
CA ASN A 121 3.45 -12.77 -3.02
C ASN A 121 4.44 -12.43 -1.87
N CYS A 122 4.17 -11.38 -1.08
CA CYS A 122 5.01 -10.90 0.02
C CYS A 122 4.39 -11.12 1.41
N ALA A 123 3.07 -10.92 1.54
CA ALA A 123 2.32 -11.03 2.78
C ALA A 123 0.80 -11.12 2.51
N GLY A 124 0.02 -11.54 3.51
CA GLY A 124 -1.44 -11.45 3.50
C GLY A 124 -1.98 -10.90 4.82
N GLY A 125 -3.23 -10.45 4.81
CA GLY A 125 -3.90 -9.92 6.00
C GLY A 125 -5.33 -9.46 5.79
N GLU A 126 -5.98 -9.10 6.89
CA GLU A 126 -7.26 -8.39 6.91
C GLU A 126 -7.04 -6.91 6.55
N VAL A 127 -7.98 -6.34 5.80
CA VAL A 127 -7.92 -4.95 5.32
C VAL A 127 -9.28 -4.29 5.43
N VAL A 128 -9.30 -3.06 5.95
CA VAL A 128 -10.42 -2.13 5.82
C VAL A 128 -10.01 -0.99 4.88
N TRP A 129 -10.71 -0.90 3.76
CA TRP A 129 -10.64 0.23 2.84
C TRP A 129 -11.72 1.26 3.17
N GLY A 130 -11.45 2.53 2.90
CA GLY A 130 -12.39 3.62 3.13
C GLY A 130 -12.11 4.82 2.25
N ILE A 131 -13.09 5.71 2.11
CA ILE A 131 -12.94 6.96 1.35
C ILE A 131 -12.37 8.06 2.27
N ALA A 132 -11.17 8.52 1.94
CA ALA A 132 -10.47 9.64 2.58
C ALA A 132 -9.83 10.53 1.50
N ASP A 133 -9.64 11.83 1.74
CA ASP A 133 -9.02 12.77 0.79
C ASP A 133 -9.57 12.68 -0.66
N ASN A 134 -10.88 12.39 -0.79
CA ASN A 134 -11.59 12.14 -2.04
C ASN A 134 -11.06 10.96 -2.89
N GLN A 135 -10.41 9.96 -2.29
CA GLN A 135 -10.04 8.70 -2.95
C GLN A 135 -10.32 7.52 -2.01
N TRP A 136 -10.27 6.29 -2.54
CA TRP A 136 -10.22 5.10 -1.68
C TRP A 136 -8.79 4.94 -1.14
N HIS A 137 -8.67 4.53 0.12
CA HIS A 137 -7.41 4.29 0.82
C HIS A 137 -7.48 3.02 1.68
N TYR A 138 -6.30 2.47 2.01
CA TYR A 138 -6.16 1.52 3.11
C TYR A 138 -6.28 2.33 4.41
N ILE A 139 -7.31 2.05 5.21
CA ILE A 139 -7.52 2.72 6.50
C ILE A 139 -6.78 1.95 7.59
N VAL A 140 -6.94 0.62 7.59
CA VAL A 140 -6.18 -0.31 8.44
C VAL A 140 -5.89 -1.58 7.63
N GLN A 141 -4.67 -2.10 7.73
CA GLN A 141 -4.27 -3.42 7.24
C GLN A 141 -3.50 -4.13 8.36
N PHE A 142 -3.82 -5.40 8.61
CA PHE A 142 -3.25 -6.15 9.73
C PHE A 142 -3.23 -7.66 9.48
N ALA A 143 -2.16 -8.33 9.94
CA ALA A 143 -2.04 -9.79 9.90
C ALA A 143 -2.50 -10.46 11.21
N ASP A 144 -2.55 -9.70 12.31
CA ASP A 144 -3.04 -10.11 13.63
C ASP A 144 -4.12 -9.12 14.09
N PRO A 145 -5.20 -9.56 14.78
CA PRO A 145 -6.29 -8.68 15.20
C PRO A 145 -5.83 -7.44 15.97
N VAL A 146 -6.26 -6.26 15.52
CA VAL A 146 -5.96 -4.97 16.17
C VAL A 146 -6.94 -4.69 17.33
N PRO A 147 -6.59 -3.80 18.28
CA PRO A 147 -7.54 -3.32 19.29
C PRO A 147 -8.82 -2.73 18.67
N CYS A 148 -9.99 -3.08 19.21
CA CYS A 148 -11.27 -2.54 18.72
C CYS A 148 -11.34 -1.00 18.83
N ALA A 149 -10.60 -0.42 19.78
CA ALA A 149 -10.48 1.03 19.94
C ALA A 149 -9.82 1.69 18.72
N ASP A 150 -8.88 1.03 18.04
CA ASP A 150 -8.19 1.58 16.88
C ASP A 150 -9.08 1.57 15.64
N LEU A 151 -9.88 0.51 15.45
CA LEU A 151 -10.90 0.47 14.38
C LEU A 151 -11.96 1.57 14.58
N ALA A 152 -12.45 1.73 15.81
CA ALA A 152 -13.41 2.79 16.16
C ALA A 152 -12.81 4.21 16.05
N TYR A 153 -11.53 4.38 16.39
CA TYR A 153 -10.82 5.66 16.22
C TYR A 153 -10.71 6.09 14.75
N ASN A 154 -10.55 5.12 13.84
CA ASN A 154 -10.56 5.34 12.41
C ASN A 154 -11.98 5.51 11.81
N GLY A 155 -13.02 5.57 12.65
CA GLY A 155 -14.41 5.78 12.21
C GLY A 155 -15.04 4.58 11.50
N ILE A 156 -14.42 3.39 11.57
CA ILE A 156 -14.93 2.19 10.89
C ILE A 156 -16.26 1.77 11.56
N PRO A 157 -17.34 1.57 10.79
CA PRO A 157 -18.62 1.10 11.34
C PRO A 157 -18.52 -0.32 11.91
N ALA A 158 -19.01 -0.51 13.13
CA ALA A 158 -19.13 -1.82 13.77
C ALA A 158 -20.10 -2.76 13.01
N GLY A 159 -20.04 -4.06 13.28
CA GLY A 159 -20.84 -5.10 12.65
C GLY A 159 -20.34 -5.53 11.27
N ALA A 160 -19.08 -5.28 10.95
CA ALA A 160 -18.49 -5.73 9.69
C ALA A 160 -18.37 -7.27 9.66
N PRO A 161 -18.85 -7.95 8.61
CA PRO A 161 -19.02 -9.40 8.60
C PRO A 161 -17.68 -10.14 8.69
N GLY A 162 -17.44 -10.79 9.83
CA GLY A 162 -16.21 -11.54 10.10
C GLY A 162 -15.00 -10.70 10.50
N LEU A 163 -15.11 -9.37 10.61
CA LEU A 163 -14.05 -8.50 11.13
C LEU A 163 -13.92 -8.70 12.65
N ARG A 164 -12.73 -9.07 13.11
CA ARG A 164 -12.47 -9.32 14.53
C ARG A 164 -11.37 -8.43 15.09
N CYS A 165 -11.50 -8.09 16.36
CA CYS A 165 -10.61 -7.17 17.05
C CYS A 165 -10.36 -7.63 18.48
N LEU A 166 -9.27 -7.13 19.08
CA LEU A 166 -8.92 -7.39 20.47
C LEU A 166 -9.70 -6.45 21.39
N GLY A 167 -10.38 -7.04 22.36
CA GLY A 167 -10.98 -6.33 23.47
C GLY A 167 -9.95 -5.78 24.46
N ASP A 168 -10.42 -4.94 25.37
CA ASP A 168 -9.63 -4.29 26.42
C ASP A 168 -8.98 -5.31 27.39
N ASP A 169 -9.56 -6.51 27.48
CA ASP A 169 -9.07 -7.68 28.20
C ASP A 169 -8.16 -8.60 27.36
N GLY A 170 -7.95 -8.28 26.08
CA GLY A 170 -7.14 -9.06 25.13
C GLY A 170 -7.86 -10.23 24.46
N SER A 171 -9.17 -10.42 24.69
CA SER A 171 -9.95 -11.45 23.99
C SER A 171 -10.39 -10.99 22.59
N ALA A 172 -10.41 -11.91 21.63
CA ALA A 172 -10.91 -11.63 20.28
C ALA A 172 -12.44 -11.59 20.26
N ARG A 173 -13.01 -10.45 19.87
CA ARG A 173 -14.45 -10.24 19.67
C ARG A 173 -14.73 -9.78 18.24
N ASP A 174 -15.97 -9.92 17.79
CA ASP A 174 -16.44 -9.27 16.58
C ASP A 174 -16.45 -7.75 16.83
N PHE A 175 -16.09 -6.96 15.82
CA PHE A 175 -16.00 -5.50 15.94
C PHE A 175 -17.37 -4.81 15.85
#